data_AF-A0A183L779-F1
#
_entry.id   AF-A0A183L779-F1
#
_cell.length_a   1.000
_cell.length_b   1.000
_cell.length_c   1.000
_cell.angle_alpha   90.00
_cell.angle_beta   90.00
_cell.angle_gamma   90.00
#
_symmetry.space_group_name_H-M   'P 1'
#
loop_
_entity.id
_entity.type
_entity.pdbx_description
1 polymer ?
#
loop_
_entity_poly.entity_id
_entity_poly.type
_entity_poly.pdbx_seq_one_letter_code
_entity_poly.pdbx_strand_id
1 'polypeptide(L)'
;RVESLLCRIARQSNFILPSPSVTQRAHQLAPEGIPLNLEPESVFFIDGPVAVLDFQSLYPSVIIAYNYCYSTLLGRLSCLLEG
;
A
#
# COMPACT_ATOMS: atom_id res chain seq x y z
N ARG A 1 15.20 6.94 5.81
CA ARG A 1 15.63 5.71 5.09
C ARG A 1 14.87 5.52 3.77
N VAL A 2 13.53 5.56 3.75
CA VAL A 2 12.75 5.45 2.50
C VAL A 2 12.90 6.70 1.64
N GLU A 3 12.73 7.89 2.21
CA GLU A 3 12.87 9.16 1.48
C GLU A 3 14.24 9.31 0.80
N SER A 4 15.33 8.95 1.49
CA SER A 4 16.68 8.98 0.92
C SER A 4 16.85 8.01 -0.27
N LEU A 5 16.18 6.84 -0.23
CA LEU A 5 16.19 5.89 -1.35
C LEU A 5 15.36 6.43 -2.53
N LEU A 6 14.16 6.95 -2.25
CA LEU A 6 13.29 7.55 -3.26
C LEU A 6 13.95 8.78 -3.92
N CYS A 7 14.56 9.68 -3.14
CA CYS A 7 15.33 10.83 -3.67
C CYS A 7 16.43 10.38 -4.62
N ARG A 8 17.19 9.33 -4.26
CA ARG A 8 18.27 8.81 -5.10
C ARG A 8 17.75 8.24 -6.41
N ILE A 9 16.69 7.45 -6.37
CA ILE A 9 16.06 6.85 -7.56
C ILE A 9 15.41 7.94 -8.44
N ALA A 10 14.65 8.85 -7.83
CA ALA A 10 13.98 9.95 -8.54
C ALA A 10 15.00 10.83 -9.27
N ARG A 11 16.12 11.19 -8.63
CA ARG A 11 17.20 11.96 -9.26
C ARG A 11 17.79 11.24 -10.47
N GLN A 12 17.97 9.92 -10.39
CA GLN A 12 18.49 9.12 -11.51
C GLN A 12 17.50 9.04 -12.68
N SER A 13 16.20 9.04 -12.39
CA SER A 13 15.12 8.96 -13.38
C SER A 13 14.59 10.33 -13.83
N ASN A 14 15.26 11.43 -13.48
CA ASN A 14 14.83 12.82 -13.77
C ASN A 14 13.43 13.18 -13.23
N PHE A 15 13.04 12.60 -12.09
CA PHE A 15 11.81 12.96 -11.38
C PHE A 15 12.05 14.00 -10.29
N ILE A 16 11.00 14.76 -10.00
CA ILE A 16 10.94 15.70 -8.87
C ILE A 16 9.99 15.14 -7.83
N LEU A 17 10.43 15.11 -6.57
CA LEU A 17 9.58 14.67 -5.45
C LEU A 17 8.82 15.86 -4.85
N PRO A 18 7.51 15.71 -4.58
CA PRO A 18 6.72 16.75 -3.95
C PRO A 18 7.05 16.86 -2.45
N SER A 19 6.99 18.08 -1.92
CA SER A 19 7.18 18.39 -0.49
C SER A 19 5.90 19.02 0.08
N PRO A 20 4.88 18.22 0.44
CA PRO A 20 3.59 18.74 0.90
C PRO A 20 3.71 19.45 2.26
N SER A 21 3.01 20.58 2.40
CA SER A 21 2.92 21.32 3.66
C SER A 21 2.09 20.56 4.70
N VAL A 22 2.18 20.98 5.97
CA VAL A 22 1.36 20.43 7.05
C VAL A 22 -0.14 20.64 6.79
N THR A 23 -0.52 21.80 6.27
CA THR A 23 -1.92 22.10 5.92
C THR A 23 -2.43 21.22 4.80
N GLN A 24 -1.63 20.99 3.76
CA GLN A 24 -2.00 20.07 2.66
C GLN A 24 -2.17 18.63 3.15
N ARG A 25 -1.29 18.14 4.03
CA ARG A 25 -1.43 16.80 4.63
C ARG A 25 -2.66 16.68 5.52
N ALA A 26 -3.09 17.74 6.20
CA ALA A 26 -4.29 17.72 7.03
C ALA A 26 -5.58 17.60 6.19
N HIS A 27 -5.56 18.09 4.95
CA HIS A 27 -6.70 18.02 4.02
C HIS A 27 -6.71 16.76 3.12
N GLN A 28 -5.76 15.84 3.29
CA GLN A 28 -5.76 14.59 2.53
C GLN A 28 -6.95 13.70 2.92
N LEU A 29 -7.46 12.92 1.98
CA LEU A 29 -8.53 11.96 2.26
C LEU A 29 -8.08 10.91 3.26
N ALA A 30 -9.01 10.45 4.11
CA ALA A 30 -8.76 9.36 5.02
C ALA A 30 -8.50 8.05 4.24
N PRO A 31 -7.63 7.16 4.74
CA PRO A 31 -7.44 5.84 4.14
C PRO A 31 -8.74 5.04 4.13
N GLU A 32 -9.09 4.44 2.99
CA GLU A 32 -10.32 3.65 2.82
C GLU A 32 -10.12 2.16 3.13
N GLY A 33 -8.88 1.67 3.15
CA GLY A 33 -8.56 0.26 3.36
C GLY A 33 -8.51 -0.12 4.84
N ILE A 34 -9.23 -1.19 5.21
CA ILE A 34 -9.20 -1.80 6.54
C ILE A 34 -8.65 -3.23 6.38
N PRO A 35 -7.70 -3.68 7.20
CA PRO A 35 -7.23 -5.06 7.14
C PRO A 35 -8.34 -6.04 7.52
N LEU A 36 -8.39 -7.19 6.84
CA LEU A 36 -9.30 -8.26 7.21
C LEU A 36 -8.71 -9.03 8.41
N ASN A 37 -9.42 -8.99 9.53
CA ASN A 37 -9.17 -9.87 10.67
C ASN A 37 -10.34 -10.85 10.78
N LEU A 38 -10.04 -12.14 10.68
CA LEU A 38 -11.06 -13.18 10.79
C LEU A 38 -11.29 -13.50 12.26
N GLU A 39 -12.56 -13.62 12.66
CA GLU A 39 -12.89 -14.06 14.01
C GLU A 39 -12.48 -15.53 14.17
N PRO A 40 -11.66 -15.87 15.18
CA PRO A 40 -11.26 -17.25 15.39
C PRO A 40 -12.40 -18.08 15.99
N GLU A 41 -12.51 -19.34 15.57
CA GLU A 41 -13.38 -20.30 16.25
C GLU A 41 -12.74 -20.76 17.56
N SER A 42 -13.43 -20.52 18.68
CA SER A 42 -12.95 -20.91 20.01
C SER A 42 -13.25 -22.38 20.32
N VAL A 43 -12.47 -23.28 19.73
CA VAL A 43 -12.61 -24.74 19.88
C VAL A 43 -11.27 -25.41 20.19
N PHE A 44 -11.34 -26.64 20.71
CA PHE A 44 -10.16 -27.47 20.94
C PHE A 44 -9.94 -28.40 19.73
N PHE A 45 -8.83 -28.23 19.02
CA PHE A 45 -8.51 -29.01 17.82
C PHE A 45 -7.95 -30.38 18.20
N ILE A 46 -8.81 -31.40 18.25
CA ILE A 46 -8.46 -32.79 18.59
C ILE A 46 -8.16 -33.68 17.38
N ASP A 47 -8.70 -33.34 16.22
CA ASP A 47 -8.73 -34.23 15.05
C ASP A 47 -7.45 -34.19 14.19
N GLY A 48 -6.43 -33.39 14.57
CA GLY A 48 -5.15 -33.33 13.87
C GLY A 48 -4.42 -32.00 13.98
N PRO A 49 -3.21 -31.89 13.38
CA PRO A 49 -2.43 -30.65 13.38
C PRO A 49 -3.07 -29.55 12.52
N VAL A 50 -2.95 -28.30 12.96
CA VAL A 50 -3.42 -27.13 12.22
C VAL A 50 -2.24 -26.49 11.48
N ALA A 51 -2.34 -26.40 10.15
CA ALA A 51 -1.34 -25.71 9.34
C ALA A 51 -1.57 -24.19 9.39
N VAL A 52 -0.52 -23.44 9.72
CA VAL A 52 -0.54 -21.97 9.71
C VAL A 52 0.21 -21.48 8.48
N LEU A 53 -0.48 -20.70 7.65
CA LEU A 53 0.06 -20.15 6.41
C LEU A 53 0.19 -18.64 6.55
N ASP A 54 1.29 -18.10 6.04
CA ASP A 54 1.53 -16.66 5.97
C ASP A 54 2.15 -16.29 4.62
N PHE A 55 1.88 -15.07 4.16
CA PHE A 55 2.48 -14.54 2.95
C PHE A 55 3.85 -13.94 3.27
N GLN A 56 4.87 -14.42 2.57
CA GLN A 56 6.19 -13.79 2.65
C GLN A 56 6.14 -12.39 2.03
N SER A 57 6.26 -11.36 2.88
CA SER A 57 6.29 -9.95 2.45
C SER A 57 5.06 -9.51 1.65
N LEU A 58 3.85 -9.72 2.21
CA LEU A 58 2.57 -9.42 1.55
C LEU A 58 2.54 -8.08 0.79
N TYR A 59 2.70 -6.95 1.48
CA TYR A 59 2.56 -5.63 0.85
C TYR A 59 3.65 -5.31 -0.20
N PRO A 60 4.95 -5.53 0.06
CA PRO A 60 5.97 -5.39 -0.99
C PRO A 60 5.68 -6.23 -2.23
N SER A 61 5.25 -7.49 -2.06
CA SER A 61 4.91 -8.39 -3.16
C SER A 61 3.74 -7.86 -3.99
N VAL A 62 2.68 -7.36 -3.34
CA VAL A 62 1.53 -6.71 -4.02
C VAL A 62 1.98 -5.45 -4.77
N ILE A 63 2.78 -4.59 -4.15
CA ILE A 63 3.27 -3.34 -4.75
C ILE A 63 4.02 -3.62 -6.07
N ILE A 64 4.89 -4.64 -6.07
CA ILE A 64 5.68 -5.02 -7.24
C ILE A 64 4.79 -5.67 -8.30
N ALA A 65 3.94 -6.63 -7.92
CA ALA A 65 3.13 -7.41 -8.86
C ALA A 65 2.13 -6.55 -9.64
N TYR A 66 1.55 -5.53 -8.99
CA TYR A 66 0.53 -4.66 -9.58
C TYR A 66 1.04 -3.28 -9.99
N ASN A 67 2.36 -3.07 -9.97
CA ASN A 67 3.00 -1.82 -10.38
C ASN A 67 2.45 -0.58 -9.63
N TYR A 68 2.25 -0.71 -8.32
CA TYR A 68 1.78 0.40 -7.47
C TYR A 68 2.93 1.35 -7.18
N CYS A 69 2.94 2.50 -7.86
CA CYS A 69 3.94 3.53 -7.68
C CYS A 69 3.34 4.92 -7.85
N TYR A 70 3.95 5.93 -7.24
CA TYR A 70 3.58 7.34 -7.47
C TYR A 70 3.71 7.74 -8.94
N SER A 71 4.65 7.13 -9.69
CA SER A 71 4.87 7.42 -11.12
C SER A 71 3.87 6.73 -12.05
N THR A 72 3.06 5.80 -11.56
CA THR A 72 2.10 5.02 -12.36
C THR A 72 0.65 5.34 -12.00
N LEU A 73 0.43 6.20 -11.01
CA LEU A 73 -0.88 6.62 -10.55
C LEU A 73 -1.47 7.71 -11.46
N LEU A 74 -2.59 7.42 -12.13
CA LEU A 74 -3.29 8.37 -13.00
C LEU A 74 -4.43 9.13 -12.30
N GLY A 75 -5.03 8.52 -11.27
CA GLY A 75 -6.17 9.08 -10.56
C GLY A 75 -7.27 8.04 -10.32
N ARG A 76 -8.33 8.45 -9.63
CA ARG A 76 -9.52 7.60 -9.45
C ARG A 76 -10.30 7.55 -10.75
N LEU A 77 -10.82 6.36 -11.08
CA LEU A 77 -11.56 6.15 -12.32
C LEU A 77 -12.77 7.10 -12.45
N SER A 78 -13.49 7.36 -11.35
CA SER A 78 -14.60 8.32 -11.34
C SER A 78 -14.18 9.72 -11.80
N CYS A 79 -13.02 10.19 -11.35
CA CYS A 79 -12.49 11.51 -11.72
C CYS A 79 -11.97 11.56 -13.17
N LEU A 80 -11.58 10.41 -13.74
CA LEU A 80 -11.03 10.34 -15.11
C LEU A 80 -12.12 10.23 -16.18
N LEU A 81 -13.29 9.71 -15.84
CA LEU A 81 -14.40 9.54 -16.78
C LEU A 81 -15.31 10.78 -16.89
N GLU A 82 -15.13 11.76 -16.00
CA GLU A 82 -15.91 13.01 -15.95
C GLU A 82 -15.30 14.16 -16.78
N GLY A 83 -14.11 13.97 -17.36
CA GLY A 83 -13.43 14.94 -18.23
C GLY A 83 -13.49 14.58 -19.71
#